data_AF-A0A3D5SDV4-F1
#
_entry.id   AF-A0A3D5SDV4-F1
#
_cell.length_a   1.000
_cell.length_b   1.000
_cell.length_c   1.000
_cell.angle_alpha   90.00
_cell.angle_beta   90.00
_cell.angle_gamma   90.00
#
_symmetry.space_group_name_H-M   'P 1'
#
loop_
_entity.id
_entity.type
_entity.pdbx_description
1 polymer ?
#
loop_
_entity_poly.entity_id
_entity_poly.type
_entity_poly.pdbx_seq_one_letter_code
_entity_poly.pdbx_strand_id
1 'polypeptide(L)'
;EYNTLEAENDNFDWHLALSDPLPEDNWDGLTGFIHQVLLDNYLKDHPAPEDCEYYMCGPPMMNSAVISMLLDLGVEPENIMLDDFGG
;
A
#
# COMPACT_ATOMS: atom_id res chain seq x y z
N GLU A 1 5.44 -5.90 -16.30
CA GLU A 1 6.72 -5.83 -15.56
C GLU A 1 6.57 -6.46 -14.18
N TYR A 2 5.71 -5.94 -13.29
CA TYR A 2 5.48 -6.55 -11.97
C TYR A 2 4.99 -8.01 -12.00
N ASN A 3 4.08 -8.39 -12.92
CA ASN A 3 3.69 -9.80 -13.09
C ASN A 3 4.86 -10.74 -13.38
N THR A 4 5.87 -10.26 -14.12
CA THR A 4 7.06 -11.06 -14.41
C THR A 4 7.94 -11.16 -13.18
N LEU A 5 8.11 -10.05 -12.44
CA LEU A 5 8.87 -10.06 -11.18
C LEU A 5 8.26 -11.01 -10.16
N GLU A 6 6.94 -10.98 -9.96
CA GLU A 6 6.21 -11.90 -9.08
C GLU A 6 6.36 -13.35 -9.54
N ALA A 7 6.22 -13.64 -10.84
CA ALA A 7 6.38 -14.99 -11.36
C ALA A 7 7.80 -15.57 -11.24
N GLU A 8 8.82 -14.71 -11.16
CA GLU A 8 10.23 -15.11 -11.07
C GLU A 8 10.80 -15.09 -9.64
N ASN A 9 10.08 -14.53 -8.66
CA ASN A 9 10.57 -14.32 -7.30
C ASN A 9 9.50 -14.66 -6.26
N ASP A 10 9.62 -15.82 -5.60
CA ASP A 10 8.68 -16.33 -4.58
C ASP A 10 8.48 -15.40 -3.35
N ASN A 11 9.32 -14.38 -3.19
CA ASN A 11 9.31 -13.43 -2.08
C ASN A 11 8.76 -12.03 -2.46
N PHE A 12 8.15 -11.90 -3.64
CA PHE A 12 7.60 -10.63 -4.12
C PHE A 12 6.18 -10.84 -4.63
N ASP A 13 5.23 -10.14 -4.03
CA ASP A 13 3.86 -10.03 -4.48
C ASP A 13 3.53 -8.56 -4.77
N TRP A 14 2.64 -8.31 -5.73
CA TRP A 14 2.14 -6.96 -5.98
C TRP A 14 0.62 -6.93 -6.17
N HIS A 15 0.01 -5.83 -5.75
CA HIS A 15 -1.44 -5.66 -5.79
C HIS A 15 -1.83 -4.30 -6.36
N LEU A 16 -2.84 -4.30 -7.23
CA LEU A 16 -3.45 -3.08 -7.78
C LEU A 16 -4.82 -2.86 -7.14
N ALA A 17 -5.09 -1.62 -6.75
CA ALA A 17 -6.41 -1.19 -6.28
C ALA A 17 -6.93 -0.02 -7.11
N LEU A 18 -8.19 -0.08 -7.51
CA LEU A 18 -8.89 1.03 -8.16
C LEU A 18 -9.84 1.69 -7.16
N SER A 19 -9.64 2.99 -6.91
CA SER A 19 -10.50 3.71 -5.96
C SER A 19 -11.93 3.89 -6.46
N ASP A 20 -12.10 4.03 -7.78
CA ASP A 20 -13.38 4.22 -8.45
C ASP A 20 -13.36 3.51 -9.82
N PRO A 21 -13.48 2.18 -9.86
CA PRO A 21 -13.48 1.42 -11.11
C PRO A 21 -14.74 1.73 -11.93
N LEU A 22 -14.57 1.94 -13.23
CA LEU A 22 -15.66 2.18 -14.16
C LEU A 22 -16.21 0.86 -14.72
N PRO A 23 -17.48 0.81 -15.19
CA PRO A 23 -18.05 -0.40 -15.77
C PRO A 23 -17.23 -0.98 -16.93
N GLU A 24 -16.61 -0.13 -17.75
CA GLU A 24 -15.75 -0.52 -18.87
C GLU A 24 -14.43 -1.17 -18.44
N ASP A 25 -13.97 -0.93 -17.21
CA ASP A 25 -12.74 -1.54 -16.69
C ASP A 25 -12.92 -3.05 -16.48
N ASN A 26 -14.17 -3.52 -16.37
CA ASN A 26 -14.52 -4.91 -16.05
C ASN A 26 -13.70 -5.44 -14.86
N TRP A 27 -13.48 -4.58 -13.87
CA TRP A 27 -12.57 -4.82 -12.75
C TRP A 27 -13.23 -5.70 -11.69
N ASP A 28 -12.59 -6.81 -11.37
CA ASP A 28 -12.98 -7.76 -10.32
C ASP A 28 -11.96 -7.84 -9.16
N GLY A 29 -10.93 -6.98 -9.20
CA GLY A 29 -9.88 -6.91 -8.19
C GLY A 29 -10.20 -5.99 -7.01
N LEU A 30 -9.16 -5.57 -6.30
CA LEU A 30 -9.27 -4.75 -5.09
C LEU A 30 -9.81 -3.35 -5.42
N THR A 31 -10.66 -2.81 -4.56
CA THR A 31 -11.27 -1.49 -4.74
C THR A 31 -11.16 -0.63 -3.50
N GLY A 32 -11.16 0.69 -3.71
CA GLY A 32 -11.02 1.69 -2.65
C GLY A 32 -9.63 2.31 -2.57
N PHE A 33 -9.39 3.08 -1.51
CA PHE A 33 -8.10 3.76 -1.31
C PHE A 33 -7.03 2.78 -0.84
N ILE A 34 -5.81 2.94 -1.36
CA ILE A 34 -4.73 1.96 -1.16
C ILE A 34 -4.37 1.73 0.32
N HIS A 35 -4.42 2.75 1.18
CA HIS A 35 -4.15 2.59 2.62
C HIS A 35 -5.16 1.64 3.29
N GLN A 36 -6.43 1.71 2.91
CA GLN A 36 -7.48 0.85 3.44
C GLN A 36 -7.37 -0.56 2.87
N VAL A 37 -7.09 -0.67 1.57
CA VAL A 37 -6.86 -1.97 0.92
C VAL A 37 -5.68 -2.70 1.55
N LEU A 38 -4.55 -2.02 1.76
CA LEU A 38 -3.37 -2.56 2.41
C LEU A 38 -3.66 -2.98 3.86
N LEU A 39 -4.38 -2.15 4.61
CA LEU A 39 -4.80 -2.47 5.97
C LEU A 39 -5.69 -3.71 6.01
N ASP A 40 -6.74 -3.73 5.20
CA ASP A 40 -7.78 -4.75 5.25
C ASP A 40 -7.35 -6.12 4.76
N ASN A 41 -6.39 -6.17 3.83
CA ASN A 41 -5.98 -7.42 3.19
C ASN A 41 -4.63 -7.94 3.68
N TYR A 42 -3.86 -7.14 4.42
CA TYR A 42 -2.52 -7.53 4.86
C TYR A 42 -2.19 -7.05 6.28
N LEU A 43 -2.10 -5.73 6.51
CA LEU A 43 -1.49 -5.22 7.75
C LEU A 43 -2.31 -5.49 9.01
N LYS A 44 -3.65 -5.57 8.93
CA LYS A 44 -4.49 -5.82 10.11
C LYS A 44 -4.21 -7.18 10.78
N ASP A 45 -3.77 -8.16 9.98
CA ASP A 45 -3.51 -9.54 10.42
C ASP A 45 -2.00 -9.83 10.49
N HIS A 46 -1.14 -8.85 10.16
CA HIS A 46 0.30 -8.99 10.21
C HIS A 46 0.77 -9.10 11.67
N PRO A 47 1.64 -10.07 12.03
CA PRO A 47 2.00 -10.32 13.42
C PRO A 47 2.89 -9.23 14.05
N ALA A 48 3.65 -8.48 13.22
CA ALA A 48 4.54 -7.41 13.65
C ALA A 48 4.72 -6.37 12.52
N PRO A 49 3.69 -5.55 12.20
CA PRO A 49 3.78 -4.55 11.13
C PRO A 49 4.87 -3.48 11.41
N GLU A 50 5.25 -3.27 12.67
CA GLU A 50 6.32 -2.37 13.09
C GLU A 50 7.73 -2.83 12.66
N ASP A 51 7.91 -4.14 12.43
CA ASP A 51 9.18 -4.72 11.98
C ASP A 51 9.39 -4.61 10.45
N CYS A 52 8.42 -4.06 9.72
CA CYS A 52 8.53 -3.79 8.28
C CYS A 52 9.07 -2.39 7.99
N GLU A 53 9.78 -2.27 6.87
CA GLU A 53 10.21 -1.00 6.29
C GLU A 53 9.23 -0.56 5.19
N TYR A 54 8.69 0.66 5.29
CA TYR A 54 7.65 1.17 4.38
C TYR A 54 8.22 2.25 3.47
N TYR A 55 8.30 1.93 2.18
CA TYR A 55 8.69 2.88 1.15
C TYR A 55 7.46 3.36 0.39
N MET A 56 7.24 4.67 0.36
CA MET A 56 6.02 5.23 -0.23
C MET A 56 6.27 6.53 -0.97
N CYS A 57 5.50 6.72 -2.03
CA CYS A 57 5.48 7.92 -2.84
C CYS A 57 4.13 8.05 -3.54
N GLY A 58 3.50 9.22 -3.44
CA GLY A 58 2.25 9.50 -4.12
C GLY A 58 1.69 10.88 -3.80
N PRO A 59 0.41 11.14 -4.10
CA PRO A 59 -0.20 12.45 -3.90
C PRO A 59 -0.34 12.77 -2.40
N PRO A 60 -0.36 14.07 -1.99
CA PRO A 60 -0.38 14.47 -0.59
C PRO A 60 -1.46 13.77 0.26
N MET A 61 -2.68 13.63 -0.28
CA MET A 61 -3.78 12.94 0.39
C MET A 61 -3.51 11.45 0.65
N MET A 62 -2.85 10.76 -0.30
CA MET A 62 -2.46 9.37 -0.12
C MET A 62 -1.35 9.27 0.93
N ASN A 63 -0.35 10.17 0.85
CA ASN A 63 0.78 10.14 1.76
C ASN A 63 0.31 10.33 3.21
N SER A 64 -0.50 11.35 3.48
CA SER A 64 -1.03 11.59 4.82
C SER A 64 -1.88 10.43 5.34
N ALA A 65 -2.70 9.80 4.49
CA ALA A 65 -3.56 8.69 4.90
C ALA A 65 -2.76 7.42 5.23
N VAL A 66 -1.76 7.06 4.40
CA VAL A 66 -0.90 5.89 4.66
C VAL A 66 -0.05 6.13 5.91
N ILE A 67 0.58 7.31 6.05
CA ILE A 67 1.40 7.62 7.23
C ILE A 67 0.57 7.55 8.51
N SER A 68 -0.63 8.14 8.54
CA SER A 68 -1.50 8.06 9.71
C SER A 68 -1.84 6.62 10.07
N MET A 69 -2.19 5.81 9.07
CA MET A 69 -2.53 4.39 9.26
C MET A 69 -1.34 3.56 9.78
N LEU A 70 -0.13 3.81 9.29
CA LEU A 70 1.08 3.13 9.80
C LEU A 70 1.42 3.55 11.24
N LEU A 71 1.31 4.84 11.57
CA LEU A 71 1.53 5.33 12.94
C LEU A 71 0.49 4.74 13.92
N ASP A 72 -0.77 4.61 13.50
CA ASP A 72 -1.83 3.99 14.30
C ASP A 72 -1.60 2.48 14.54
N LEU A 73 -0.89 1.81 13.63
CA LEU A 73 -0.43 0.43 13.79
C LEU A 73 0.82 0.28 14.66
N GLY A 74 1.41 1.39 15.13
CA GLY A 74 2.62 1.39 15.96
C GLY A 74 3.93 1.34 15.18
N VAL A 75 3.90 1.58 13.87
CA VAL A 75 5.13 1.72 13.07
C VAL A 75 5.84 3.02 13.43
N GLU A 76 7.11 2.92 13.81
CA GLU A 76 7.92 4.10 14.15
C GLU A 76 8.25 4.94 12.90
N PRO A 77 8.33 6.28 13.00
CA PRO A 77 8.64 7.14 11.84
C PRO A 77 9.95 6.80 11.13
N GLU A 78 10.91 6.20 11.85
CA GLU A 78 12.20 5.76 11.31
C GLU A 78 12.06 4.65 10.25
N ASN A 79 10.97 3.87 10.31
CA ASN A 79 10.66 2.80 9.35
C ASN A 79 9.75 3.27 8.20
N ILE A 80 9.43 4.57 8.11
CA ILE A 80 8.55 5.14 7.07
C ILE A 80 9.36 6.09 6.16
N MET A 81 9.68 5.63 4.96
CA MET A 81 10.46 6.35 3.96
C MET A 81 9.52 6.94 2.90
N LEU A 82 9.27 8.24 3.03
CA LEU A 82 8.48 9.03 2.09
C LEU A 82 9.38 9.75 1.08
N ASP A 83 9.12 9.57 -0.22
CA ASP A 83 9.59 10.48 -1.27
C ASP A 83 8.51 11.52 -1.58
N ASP A 84 8.72 12.76 -1.11
CA ASP A 84 7.77 13.87 -1.24
C ASP A 84 8.16 14.79 -2.40
N PHE A 85 7.30 14.82 -3.43
CA PHE A 85 7.49 15.68 -4.60
C PHE A 85 7.01 17.14 -4.42
N GLY A 86 6.59 17.54 -3.22
CA GLY A 86 6.41 18.94 -2.83
C GLY A 86 5.14 19.61 -3.39
N GLY A 87 3.99 18.95 -3.19
CA GLY A 87 2.67 19.48 -3.59
C GLY A 87 2.31 20.85 -3.03
#